data_AF-A0A8T3QWJ3-F1
#
_entry.id   AF-A0A8T3QWJ3-F1
#
_cell.length_a   1.000
_cell.length_b   1.000
_cell.length_c   1.000
_cell.angle_alpha   90.00
_cell.angle_beta   90.00
_cell.angle_gamma   90.00
#
_symmetry.space_group_name_H-M   'P 1'
#
loop_
_entity.id
_entity.type
_entity.pdbx_description
1 polymer ?
#
loop_
_entity_poly.entity_id
_entity_poly.type
_entity_poly.pdbx_seq_one_letter_code
_entity_poly.pdbx_strand_id
1 'polypeptide(L)'
;WRETEDADLKLAVFSTGPAVRSPMWNFLSEVIGTFVLVFVIFAFANNPAVKPGLGALGALPVALLVLVIGLALGGTTGYAINPARDLGPRIIHFLMPIPGKRDSDWSYSWIPVVGPLVGGAVAAIVYQVMFTNFLLRVVTTAT
;
A
#
# COMPACT_ATOMS: atom_id res chain seq x y z
N TRP A 1 -1.94 -11.78 24.41
CA TRP A 1 -1.09 -10.70 24.95
C TRP A 1 -0.21 -11.13 26.12
N ARG A 2 -0.73 -11.86 27.13
CA ARG A 2 0.08 -12.28 28.30
C ARG A 2 1.22 -13.24 27.95
N GLU A 3 1.02 -14.14 26.98
CA GLU A 3 2.05 -15.07 26.50
C GLU A 3 3.12 -14.42 25.61
N THR A 4 2.85 -13.23 25.06
CA THR A 4 3.78 -12.54 24.17
C THR A 4 4.54 -11.50 24.99
N GLU A 5 5.81 -11.77 25.25
CA GLU A 5 6.66 -10.86 26.01
C GLU A 5 7.20 -9.71 25.14
N ASP A 6 7.46 -9.99 23.85
CA ASP A 6 7.97 -9.03 22.88
C ASP A 6 6.94 -7.92 22.59
N ALA A 7 7.31 -6.68 22.92
CA ALA A 7 6.47 -5.51 22.73
C ALA A 7 6.37 -5.06 21.26
N ASP A 8 7.40 -5.31 20.43
CA ASP A 8 7.40 -4.99 19.00
C ASP A 8 6.44 -5.91 18.25
N LEU A 9 6.41 -7.21 18.59
CA LEU A 9 5.44 -8.13 18.03
C LEU A 9 4.00 -7.76 18.38
N LYS A 10 3.76 -7.11 19.53
CA LYS A 10 2.42 -6.60 19.87
C LYS A 10 2.00 -5.46 18.95
N LEU A 11 2.92 -4.56 18.61
CA LEU A 11 2.67 -3.48 17.66
C LEU A 11 2.50 -3.99 16.23
N ALA A 12 3.30 -4.98 15.82
CA ALA A 12 3.32 -5.52 14.46
C ALA A 12 1.99 -6.15 14.00
N VAL A 13 1.14 -6.59 14.94
CA VAL A 13 -0.22 -7.08 14.64
C VAL A 13 -1.12 -5.95 14.14
N PHE A 14 -0.88 -4.71 14.57
CA PHE A 14 -1.70 -3.56 14.22
C PHE A 14 -1.12 -2.83 13.01
N SER A 15 0.15 -2.44 13.10
CA SER A 15 0.75 -1.50 12.17
C SER A 15 2.09 -2.01 11.66
N THR A 16 2.50 -1.50 10.52
CA THR A 16 3.78 -1.88 9.92
C THR A 16 4.95 -1.14 10.59
N GLY A 17 6.13 -1.72 10.45
CA GLY A 17 7.38 -1.19 10.98
C GLY A 17 8.55 -1.53 10.06
N PRO A 18 9.64 -0.75 10.10
CA PRO A 18 10.80 -1.01 9.28
C PRO A 18 11.61 -2.17 9.85
N ALA A 19 12.10 -3.09 9.01
CA ALA A 19 13.09 -4.07 9.46
C ALA A 19 14.43 -3.41 9.77
N VAL A 20 14.83 -2.44 8.95
CA VAL A 20 15.95 -1.52 9.22
C VAL A 20 15.44 -0.10 9.07
N ARG A 21 15.59 0.68 10.14
CA ARG A 21 15.11 2.07 10.18
C ARG A 21 16.00 2.97 9.34
N SER A 22 15.53 3.27 8.14
CA SER A 22 16.16 4.18 7.20
C SER A 22 15.06 4.98 6.50
N PRO A 23 14.64 6.13 7.06
CA PRO A 23 13.42 6.83 6.64
C PRO A 23 13.31 7.10 5.15
N MET A 24 14.41 7.48 4.49
CA MET A 24 14.43 7.69 3.04
C MET A 24 14.10 6.41 2.26
N TRP A 25 14.79 5.31 2.55
CA TRP A 25 14.59 4.02 1.87
C TRP A 25 13.24 3.38 2.23
N ASN A 26 12.80 3.52 3.48
CA ASN A 26 11.48 3.06 3.90
C ASN A 26 10.37 3.82 3.18
N PHE A 27 10.49 5.15 3.07
CA PHE A 27 9.58 5.98 2.32
C PHE A 27 9.53 5.60 0.83
N LEU A 28 10.69 5.45 0.18
CA LEU A 28 10.76 5.04 -1.21
C LEU A 28 10.14 3.65 -1.45
N SER A 29 10.32 2.70 -0.53
CA SER A 29 9.70 1.37 -0.61
C SER A 29 8.17 1.47 -0.62
N GLU A 30 7.58 2.26 0.28
CA GLU A 30 6.13 2.48 0.33
C GLU A 30 5.59 3.23 -0.91
N VAL A 31 6.35 4.20 -1.43
CA VAL A 31 6.02 4.91 -2.68
C VAL A 31 5.99 3.92 -3.85
N ILE A 32 7.03 3.09 -4.00
CA ILE A 32 7.13 2.12 -5.11
C ILE A 32 6.03 1.07 -5.00
N GLY A 33 5.86 0.48 -3.82
CA GLY A 33 4.82 -0.54 -3.59
C GLY A 33 3.42 -0.02 -3.91
N THR A 34 3.10 1.21 -3.46
CA THR A 34 1.79 1.81 -3.72
C THR A 34 1.64 2.27 -5.16
N PHE A 35 2.71 2.77 -5.79
CA PHE A 35 2.71 3.11 -7.20
C PHE A 35 2.30 1.90 -8.04
N VAL A 36 2.98 0.76 -7.83
CA VAL A 36 2.69 -0.49 -8.56
C VAL A 36 1.26 -0.94 -8.30
N LEU A 37 0.80 -0.92 -7.04
CA LEU A 37 -0.56 -1.27 -6.66
C LEU A 37 -1.60 -0.46 -7.45
N VAL A 38 -1.52 0.87 -7.36
CA VAL A 38 -2.52 1.78 -7.94
C VAL A 38 -2.45 1.78 -9.46
N PHE A 39 -1.25 1.75 -10.05
CA PHE A 39 -1.07 1.73 -11.49
C PHE A 39 -1.68 0.47 -12.12
N VAL A 40 -1.44 -0.70 -11.54
CA VAL A 40 -1.99 -1.96 -12.04
C VAL A 40 -3.51 -2.04 -11.80
N ILE A 41 -4.02 -1.49 -10.69
CA ILE A 41 -5.47 -1.36 -10.48
C ILE A 41 -6.11 -0.54 -11.61
N PHE A 42 -5.51 0.60 -12.00
CA PHE A 42 -6.03 1.37 -13.14
C PHE A 42 -5.93 0.60 -14.47
N ALA A 43 -4.87 -0.16 -14.67
CA ALA A 43 -4.73 -1.00 -15.86
C ALA A 43 -5.83 -2.07 -15.96
N PHE A 44 -6.20 -2.71 -14.84
CA PHE A 44 -7.33 -3.65 -14.83
C PHE A 44 -8.68 -2.96 -14.98
N ALA A 45 -8.90 -1.84 -14.28
CA ALA A 45 -10.17 -1.14 -14.29
C ALA A 45 -10.57 -0.57 -15.67
N ASN A 46 -9.59 -0.20 -16.49
CA ASN A 46 -9.82 0.36 -17.82
C ASN A 46 -9.58 -0.62 -18.97
N ASN A 47 -9.35 -1.91 -18.69
CA ASN A 47 -9.13 -2.90 -19.73
C ASN A 47 -10.48 -3.47 -20.24
N PRO A 48 -10.88 -3.24 -21.50
CA PRO A 48 -12.16 -3.71 -22.04
C PRO A 48 -12.26 -5.24 -22.13
N ALA A 49 -11.13 -5.96 -22.09
CA ALA A 49 -11.12 -7.42 -22.03
C ALA A 49 -11.49 -7.97 -20.63
N VAL A 50 -11.36 -7.15 -19.58
CA VAL A 50 -11.76 -7.51 -18.22
C VAL A 50 -13.27 -7.29 -18.10
N LYS A 51 -14.04 -8.37 -18.29
CA LYS A 51 -15.49 -8.32 -18.15
C LYS A 51 -15.88 -8.28 -16.67
N PRO A 52 -16.67 -7.29 -16.21
CA PRO A 52 -17.30 -7.35 -14.91
C PRO A 52 -18.26 -8.54 -14.90
N GLY A 53 -18.10 -9.53 -14.02
CA GLY A 53 -19.05 -10.66 -14.03
C GLY A 53 -18.79 -11.89 -13.17
N LEU A 54 -17.63 -12.03 -12.51
CA LEU A 54 -17.34 -13.23 -11.72
C LEU A 54 -17.49 -13.04 -10.19
N GLY A 55 -18.17 -11.97 -9.74
CA GLY A 55 -18.34 -11.68 -8.32
C GLY A 55 -16.99 -11.51 -7.60
N ALA A 56 -16.77 -12.27 -6.53
CA ALA A 56 -15.55 -12.23 -5.72
C ALA A 56 -14.25 -12.52 -6.51
N LEU A 57 -14.33 -13.31 -7.59
CA LEU A 57 -13.16 -13.59 -8.44
C LEU A 57 -12.65 -12.35 -9.19
N GLY A 58 -13.48 -11.30 -9.31
CA GLY A 58 -13.03 -10.01 -9.87
C GLY A 58 -11.98 -9.31 -9.01
N ALA A 59 -11.91 -9.60 -7.70
CA ALA A 59 -10.91 -9.06 -6.80
C ALA A 59 -9.62 -9.90 -6.75
N LEU A 60 -9.62 -11.12 -7.29
CA LEU A 60 -8.50 -12.05 -7.23
C LEU A 60 -7.21 -11.48 -7.85
N PRO A 61 -7.22 -10.80 -9.01
CA PRO A 61 -6.00 -10.23 -9.58
C PRO A 61 -5.36 -9.17 -8.66
N VAL A 62 -6.18 -8.34 -8.02
CA VAL A 62 -5.70 -7.33 -7.06
C VAL A 62 -5.18 -8.00 -5.78
N ALA A 63 -5.84 -9.06 -5.30
CA ALA A 63 -5.37 -9.82 -4.14
C ALA A 63 -4.01 -10.48 -4.41
N LEU A 64 -3.82 -11.08 -5.58
CA LEU A 64 -2.53 -11.65 -5.99
C LEU A 64 -1.45 -10.58 -6.16
N LEU A 65 -1.80 -9.40 -6.65
CA LEU A 65 -0.89 -8.25 -6.73
C LEU A 65 -0.41 -7.83 -5.34
N VAL A 66 -1.33 -7.69 -4.38
CA VAL A 66 -0.98 -7.37 -2.98
C VAL A 66 -0.08 -8.46 -2.38
N LEU A 67 -0.35 -9.74 -2.66
CA LEU A 67 0.51 -10.85 -2.23
C LEU A 67 1.93 -10.71 -2.80
N VAL A 68 2.09 -10.46 -4.09
CA VAL A 68 3.40 -10.29 -4.73
C VAL A 68 4.16 -9.10 -4.16
N ILE A 69 3.48 -7.97 -3.91
CA ILE A 69 4.07 -6.81 -3.24
C ILE A 69 4.53 -7.19 -1.83
N GLY A 70 3.71 -7.93 -1.08
CA GLY A 70 4.07 -8.42 0.25
C GLY A 70 5.30 -9.34 0.25
N LEU A 71 5.40 -10.25 -0.73
CA LEU A 71 6.56 -11.12 -0.88
C LEU A 71 7.83 -10.37 -1.30
N ALA A 72 7.70 -9.33 -2.13
CA ALA A 72 8.85 -8.57 -2.65
C ALA A 72 9.35 -7.49 -1.69
N LEU A 73 8.44 -6.72 -1.08
CA LEU A 73 8.75 -5.53 -0.29
C LEU A 73 8.42 -5.68 1.19
N GLY A 74 7.69 -6.71 1.59
CA GLY A 74 7.19 -6.82 2.95
C GLY A 74 8.26 -6.96 4.02
N GLY A 75 9.40 -7.56 3.69
CA GLY A 75 10.55 -7.61 4.59
C GLY A 75 11.19 -6.25 4.89
N THR A 76 10.93 -5.21 4.08
CA THR A 76 11.56 -3.90 4.28
C THR A 76 10.78 -3.01 5.25
N THR A 77 9.47 -2.90 5.05
CA THR A 77 8.58 -1.96 5.76
C THR A 77 7.27 -2.57 6.24
N GLY A 78 7.03 -3.86 5.97
CA GLY A 78 5.73 -4.50 6.22
C GLY A 78 4.64 -4.17 5.18
N TYR A 79 5.02 -3.60 4.02
CA TYR A 79 4.14 -3.29 2.89
C TYR A 79 2.83 -2.62 3.31
N ALA A 80 2.91 -1.41 3.88
CA ALA A 80 1.70 -0.74 4.33
C ALA A 80 0.76 -0.44 3.14
N ILE A 81 1.30 0.16 2.08
CA ILE A 81 0.67 0.45 0.76
C ILE A 81 -0.71 1.13 0.80
N ASN A 82 -1.17 1.51 2.00
CA ASN A 82 -2.49 2.02 2.29
C ASN A 82 -2.45 2.73 3.66
N PRO A 83 -2.72 4.06 3.71
CA PRO A 83 -2.71 4.81 4.96
C PRO A 83 -3.69 4.28 6.00
N ALA A 84 -4.88 3.84 5.59
CA ALA A 84 -5.90 3.33 6.50
C ALA A 84 -5.53 1.96 7.09
N ARG A 85 -4.80 1.13 6.33
CA ARG A 85 -4.29 -0.18 6.77
C ARG A 85 -3.28 -0.07 7.90
N ASP A 86 -2.57 1.05 8.00
CA ASP A 86 -1.59 1.30 9.05
C ASP A 86 -2.11 2.22 10.16
N LEU A 87 -2.55 3.43 9.80
CA LEU A 87 -2.84 4.49 10.77
C LEU A 87 -4.04 4.14 11.67
N GLY A 88 -5.10 3.57 11.10
CA GLY A 88 -6.29 3.16 11.86
C GLY A 88 -5.93 2.16 12.96
N PRO A 89 -5.37 0.99 12.61
CA PRO A 89 -4.89 0.02 13.58
C PRO A 89 -3.83 0.58 14.56
N ARG A 90 -2.94 1.48 14.12
CA ARG A 90 -1.94 2.12 14.99
C ARG A 90 -2.59 2.99 16.07
N ILE A 91 -3.65 3.73 15.72
CA ILE A 91 -4.47 4.47 16.69
C ILE A 91 -5.14 3.50 17.66
N ILE A 92 -5.66 2.37 17.18
CA ILE A 92 -6.25 1.35 18.05
C ILE A 92 -5.20 0.75 19.01
N HIS A 93 -4.00 0.45 18.53
CA HIS A 93 -2.88 0.02 19.37
C HIS A 93 -2.55 1.08 20.44
N PHE A 94 -2.60 2.37 20.10
CA PHE A 94 -2.36 3.46 21.04
C PHE A 94 -3.42 3.51 22.15
N LEU A 95 -4.70 3.40 21.78
CA LEU A 95 -5.83 3.54 22.70
C LEU A 95 -6.04 2.31 23.61
N MET A 96 -5.79 1.09 23.11
CA MET A 96 -6.09 -0.11 23.88
C MET A 96 -5.09 -0.33 25.03
N PRO A 97 -5.56 -0.68 26.24
CA PRO A 97 -4.70 -0.98 27.38
C PRO A 97 -4.11 -2.40 27.26
N ILE A 98 -3.21 -2.62 26.31
CA ILE A 98 -2.54 -3.91 26.09
C ILE A 98 -1.40 -4.06 27.13
N PRO A 99 -1.39 -5.12 27.96
CA PRO A 99 -0.34 -5.33 28.94
C PRO A 99 1.05 -5.47 28.30
N GLY A 100 2.02 -4.69 28.79
CA GLY A 100 3.40 -4.72 28.33
C GLY A 100 3.58 -4.36 26.85
N LYS A 101 2.72 -3.49 26.28
CA LYS A 101 2.94 -2.90 24.96
C LYS A 101 3.98 -1.77 25.03
N ARG A 102 4.67 -1.53 23.92
CA ARG A 102 5.51 -0.34 23.73
C ARG A 102 4.68 0.86 23.23
N ASP A 103 5.36 1.97 22.95
CA ASP A 103 4.78 3.09 22.22
C ASP A 103 4.35 2.68 20.79
N SER A 104 3.39 3.39 20.18
CA SER A 104 2.86 3.07 18.85
C SER A 104 3.75 3.48 17.68
N ASP A 105 5.03 3.75 17.92
CA ASP A 105 6.03 4.18 16.94
C ASP A 105 5.58 5.38 16.08
N TRP A 106 5.12 6.42 16.76
CA TRP A 106 4.65 7.64 16.11
C TRP A 106 5.72 8.30 15.25
N SER A 107 7.00 8.14 15.62
CA SER A 107 8.15 8.66 14.85
C SER A 107 8.23 8.09 13.42
N TYR A 108 7.71 6.89 13.19
CA TYR A 108 7.69 6.23 11.88
C TYR A 108 6.34 6.35 11.16
N SER A 109 5.26 6.58 11.91
CA SER A 109 3.86 6.54 11.43
C SER A 109 3.54 7.40 10.21
N TRP A 110 4.31 8.45 9.94
CA TRP A 110 4.10 9.30 8.77
C TRP A 110 4.49 8.61 7.45
N ILE A 111 5.42 7.67 7.46
CA ILE A 111 5.90 6.95 6.27
C ILE A 111 4.78 6.12 5.62
N PRO A 112 4.09 5.21 6.33
CA PRO A 112 2.99 4.43 5.76
C PRO A 112 1.74 5.27 5.44
N VAL A 113 1.75 6.57 5.74
CA VAL A 113 0.70 7.52 5.34
C VAL A 113 1.12 8.29 4.09
N VAL A 114 2.22 9.03 4.16
CA VAL A 114 2.67 9.92 3.08
C VAL A 114 3.23 9.13 1.90
N GLY A 115 3.96 8.04 2.14
CA GLY A 115 4.52 7.19 1.09
C GLY A 115 3.43 6.67 0.14
N PRO A 116 2.37 6.02 0.66
CA PRO A 116 1.27 5.58 -0.17
C PRO A 116 0.49 6.69 -0.87
N LEU A 117 0.27 7.83 -0.21
CA LEU A 117 -0.39 8.97 -0.86
C LEU A 117 0.41 9.49 -2.06
N VAL A 118 1.74 9.60 -1.91
CA VAL A 118 2.64 10.02 -3.00
C VAL A 118 2.67 8.96 -4.10
N GLY A 119 2.87 7.70 -3.77
CA GLY A 119 2.91 6.60 -4.75
C GLY A 119 1.62 6.49 -5.56
N GLY A 120 0.47 6.57 -4.90
CA GLY A 120 -0.83 6.56 -5.57
C GLY A 120 -1.08 7.77 -6.47
N ALA A 121 -0.71 8.97 -6.02
CA ALA A 121 -0.82 10.18 -6.84
C ALA A 121 0.07 10.10 -8.10
N VAL A 122 1.33 9.67 -7.94
CA VAL A 122 2.25 9.49 -9.08
C VAL A 122 1.71 8.42 -10.04
N ALA A 123 1.20 7.29 -9.54
CA ALA A 123 0.59 6.26 -10.38
C ALA A 123 -0.59 6.78 -11.19
N ALA A 124 -1.47 7.57 -10.57
CA ALA A 124 -2.59 8.19 -11.27
C ALA A 124 -2.14 9.13 -12.38
N ILE A 125 -1.17 10.02 -12.10
CA ILE A 125 -0.62 10.95 -13.09
C ILE A 125 0.02 10.19 -14.26
N VAL A 126 0.89 9.23 -13.97
CA VAL A 126 1.59 8.44 -15.00
C VAL A 126 0.59 7.68 -15.86
N TYR A 127 -0.40 7.03 -15.25
CA TYR A 127 -1.44 6.30 -15.98
C TYR A 127 -2.23 7.22 -16.92
N GLN A 128 -2.67 8.38 -16.41
CA GLN A 128 -3.42 9.37 -17.18
C GLN A 128 -2.62 9.91 -18.37
N VAL A 129 -1.33 10.21 -18.18
CA VAL A 129 -0.47 10.70 -19.27
C VAL A 129 -0.25 9.64 -20.35
N MET A 130 0.07 8.41 -19.94
CA MET A 130 0.45 7.34 -20.87
C MET A 130 -0.74 6.71 -21.61
N PHE A 131 -1.89 6.55 -20.95
CA PHE A 131 -3.00 5.75 -21.49
C PHE A 131 -4.24 6.57 -21.78
N THR A 132 -4.53 7.62 -21.01
CA THR A 132 -5.72 8.43 -21.28
C THR A 132 -5.39 9.54 -22.28
N ASN A 133 -4.43 10.41 -21.97
CA ASN A 133 -4.12 11.58 -22.77
C ASN A 133 -3.37 11.26 -24.07
N PHE A 134 -2.43 10.29 -24.04
CA PHE A 134 -1.69 9.89 -25.24
C PHE A 134 -2.55 9.08 -26.22
N LEU A 135 -3.32 8.08 -25.77
CA LEU A 135 -4.18 7.29 -26.66
C LEU A 135 -5.32 8.13 -27.24
N LEU A 136 -5.98 8.99 -26.43
CA LEU A 136 -7.03 9.88 -26.96
C LEU A 136 -6.47 10.81 -28.04
N ARG A 137 -5.25 11.35 -27.87
CA ARG A 137 -4.61 12.22 -28.87
C ARG A 137 -4.22 11.47 -30.13
N VAL A 138 -3.65 10.27 -30.03
CA VAL A 138 -3.27 9.47 -31.22
C VAL A 138 -4.52 9.04 -31.99
N VAL A 139 -5.59 8.63 -31.31
CA VAL A 139 -6.85 8.24 -31.96
C VAL A 139 -7.55 9.43 -32.61
N THR A 140 -7.66 10.57 -31.93
CA THR A 140 -8.29 11.78 -32.51
C THR A 140 -7.48 12.46 -33.61
N THR A 141 -6.16 12.25 -33.67
CA THR A 141 -5.32 12.78 -34.77
C THR A 141 -5.29 11.82 -35.98
N ALA A 142 -5.70 10.56 -35.79
CA ALA A 142 -5.75 9.54 -36.85
C ALA A 142 -7.12 9.38 -37.52
N THR A 143 -8.15 10.11 -37.06
CA THR A 143 -9.50 10.20 -37.64
C THR A 143 -9.72 11.60 -38.21
#